data_AF-A0A151EDV4-F1
#
_entry.id   AF-A0A151EDV4-F1
#
_cell.length_a   1.000
_cell.length_b   1.000
_cell.length_c   1.000
_cell.angle_alpha   90.00
_cell.angle_beta   90.00
_cell.angle_gamma   90.00
#
_symmetry.space_group_name_H-M   'P 1'
#
loop_
_entity.id
_entity.type
_entity.pdbx_description
1 polymer ?
#
loop_
_entity_poly.entity_id
_entity_poly.type
_entity_poly.pdbx_seq_one_letter_code
_entity_poly.pdbx_strand_id
1 'polypeptide(L)'
;MPDHVHLFISFPPTVSPTYVFAVLKAKTAGALFRNFPWLRKHFRKGHFWSPGKFYCSVGNVTYDVIQNYIRYSQGSWKTNFSNLPSYYQQRKLPAFVA
;
A
#
# COMPACT_ATOMS: atom_id res chain seq x y z
N MET A 1 12.64 -4.22 -4.79
CA MET A 1 13.11 -4.82 -3.52
C MET A 1 11.96 -4.74 -2.52
N PRO A 2 11.77 -5.71 -1.62
CA PRO A 2 10.65 -5.72 -0.68
C PRO A 2 10.95 -4.79 0.52
N ASP A 3 10.98 -3.48 0.28
CA ASP A 3 11.26 -2.44 1.28
C ASP A 3 10.02 -1.62 1.70
N HIS A 4 8.86 -1.94 1.12
CA HIS A 4 7.59 -1.25 1.37
C HIS A 4 6.40 -2.22 1.35
N VAL A 5 5.27 -1.77 1.92
CA VAL A 5 4.02 -2.55 2.00
C VAL A 5 2.91 -1.78 1.30
N HIS A 6 2.15 -2.47 0.45
CA HIS A 6 0.89 -1.95 -0.12
C HIS A 6 -0.27 -2.50 0.70
N LEU A 7 -1.19 -1.62 1.12
CA LEU A 7 -2.38 -1.98 1.88
C LEU A 7 -3.61 -1.43 1.17
N PHE A 8 -4.65 -2.25 1.05
CA PHE A 8 -5.98 -1.79 0.69
C PHE A 8 -6.86 -1.81 1.94
N ILE A 9 -7.35 -0.63 2.32
CA ILE A 9 -8.06 -0.43 3.58
C ILE A 9 -9.34 0.36 3.34
N SER A 10 -10.39 -0.01 4.07
CA SER A 10 -11.62 0.77 4.19
C SER A 10 -11.69 1.39 5.58
N PHE A 11 -12.05 2.67 5.67
CA PHE A 11 -12.21 3.39 6.92
C PHE A 11 -13.33 4.44 6.79
N PRO A 12 -13.98 4.84 7.89
CA PRO A 12 -15.04 5.83 7.85
C PRO A 12 -14.55 7.16 7.27
N PRO A 13 -15.36 7.87 6.46
CA PRO A 13 -14.96 9.13 5.84
C PRO A 13 -14.75 10.26 6.86
N THR A 14 -15.25 10.10 8.10
CA THR A 14 -15.03 11.01 9.22
C THR A 14 -13.60 10.96 9.77
N VAL A 15 -12.83 9.93 9.41
CA VAL A 15 -11.45 9.75 9.90
C VAL A 15 -10.46 10.22 8.83
N SER A 16 -9.52 11.07 9.22
CA SER A 16 -8.46 11.53 8.31
C SER A 16 -7.58 10.36 7.85
N PRO A 17 -7.29 10.22 6.55
CA PRO A 17 -6.34 9.23 6.04
C PRO A 17 -4.97 9.32 6.74
N THR A 18 -4.51 10.55 7.03
CA THR A 18 -3.24 10.76 7.73
C THR A 18 -3.25 10.17 9.13
N TYR A 19 -4.37 10.26 9.85
CA TYR A 19 -4.52 9.65 11.17
C TYR A 19 -4.48 8.12 11.09
N VAL A 20 -5.19 7.54 10.14
CA VAL A 20 -5.19 6.08 9.90
C VAL A 20 -3.77 5.57 9.65
N PHE A 21 -3.00 6.24 8.79
CA PHE A 21 -1.60 5.89 8.54
C PHE A 21 -0.71 6.04 9.78
N ALA A 22 -0.89 7.09 10.58
CA ALA A 22 -0.12 7.29 11.80
C ALA A 22 -0.35 6.12 12.78
N VAL A 23 -1.61 5.73 12.99
CA VAL A 23 -1.98 4.60 13.85
C VAL A 23 -1.41 3.29 13.29
N LEU A 24 -1.59 3.02 12.00
CA LEU A 24 -1.07 1.82 11.35
C LEU A 24 0.44 1.69 11.54
N LYS A 25 1.22 2.73 11.19
CA LYS A 25 2.67 2.72 11.29
C LYS A 25 3.14 2.55 12.74
N ALA A 26 2.52 3.26 13.69
CA ALA A 26 2.89 3.17 15.10
C ALA A 26 2.60 1.79 15.69
N LYS A 27 1.38 1.26 15.48
CA LYS A 27 0.95 -0.03 16.04
C LYS A 27 1.75 -1.19 15.45
N THR A 28 1.97 -1.18 14.14
CA THR A 28 2.75 -2.23 13.46
C THR A 28 4.22 -2.18 13.85
N ALA A 29 4.85 -1.00 13.92
CA ALA A 29 6.22 -0.88 14.40
C ALA A 29 6.37 -1.41 15.83
N GLY A 30 5.44 -1.04 16.73
CA GLY A 30 5.43 -1.53 18.10
C GLY A 30 5.22 -3.04 18.21
N ALA A 31 4.35 -3.63 17.37
CA ALA A 31 4.18 -5.08 17.30
C ALA A 31 5.44 -5.77 16.77
N LEU A 32 6.06 -5.24 15.72
CA LEU A 32 7.28 -5.79 15.13
C LEU A 32 8.45 -5.77 16.10
N PHE A 33 8.68 -4.66 16.81
CA PHE A 33 9.75 -4.60 17.81
C PHE A 33 9.53 -5.51 19.02
N ARG A 34 8.27 -5.84 19.35
CA ARG A 34 7.93 -6.80 20.42
C ARG A 34 8.13 -8.24 19.96
N ASN A 35 7.63 -8.58 18.77
CA ASN A 35 7.71 -9.94 18.23
C ASN A 35 9.09 -10.29 17.69
N PHE A 36 9.87 -9.29 17.25
CA PHE A 36 11.19 -9.46 16.65
C PHE A 36 12.23 -8.54 17.30
N PRO A 37 12.70 -8.84 18.52
CA PRO A 37 13.66 -7.98 19.24
C PRO A 37 14.96 -7.71 18.48
N TRP A 38 15.37 -8.60 17.58
CA TRP A 38 16.55 -8.46 16.73
C TRP A 38 16.47 -7.25 15.79
N LEU A 39 15.26 -6.76 15.46
CA LEU A 39 15.07 -5.54 14.66
C LEU A 39 15.68 -4.30 15.34
N ARG A 40 15.75 -4.26 16.68
CA ARG A 40 16.37 -3.14 17.41
C ARG A 40 17.86 -2.98 17.12
N LYS A 41 18.54 -4.05 16.73
CA LYS A 41 19.96 -4.00 16.33
C LYS A 41 20.14 -3.26 15.00
N HIS A 42 19.17 -3.40 14.08
CA HIS A 42 19.18 -2.77 12.76
C HIS A 42 18.58 -1.36 12.80
N PHE A 43 17.48 -1.18 13.52
CA PHE A 43 16.77 0.10 13.68
C PHE A 43 17.08 0.76 15.02
N ARG A 44 18.36 1.12 15.24
CA ARG A 44 18.85 1.68 16.52
C ARG A 44 18.16 2.97 16.95
N LYS A 45 17.66 3.76 16.00
CA LYS A 45 16.89 4.99 16.27
C LYS A 45 15.41 4.73 16.60
N GLY A 46 14.96 3.46 16.61
CA GLY A 46 13.58 3.09 16.93
C GLY A 46 12.56 3.37 15.83
N HIS A 47 12.98 3.87 14.66
CA HIS A 47 12.11 4.09 13.51
C HIS A 47 12.13 2.86 12.61
N PHE A 48 11.03 2.10 12.58
CA PHE A 48 10.90 0.97 11.65
C PHE A 48 10.47 1.43 10.24
N TRP A 49 9.51 2.35 10.16
CA TRP A 49 8.99 2.86 8.89
C TRP A 49 9.68 4.16 8.48
N SER A 50 9.80 4.39 7.17
CA SER A 50 10.22 5.68 6.62
C SER A 50 9.22 6.80 6.97
N PRO A 51 9.63 8.08 7.02
CA PRO A 51 8.70 9.19 7.26
C PRO A 51 7.70 9.39 6.11
N GLY A 52 8.06 8.98 4.90
CA GLY A 52 7.21 9.05 3.71
C GLY A 52 5.93 8.22 3.83
N LYS A 53 4.88 8.67 3.16
CA LYS A 53 3.60 7.98 3.03
C LYS A 53 2.97 8.34 1.69
N PHE A 54 2.34 7.35 1.06
CA PHE A 54 1.56 7.53 -0.15
C PHE A 54 0.19 6.88 0.06
N TYR A 55 -0.85 7.60 -0.34
CA TYR A 55 -2.21 7.08 -0.35
C TYR A 55 -2.97 7.74 -1.49
N CYS A 56 -3.87 6.97 -2.09
CA CYS A 56 -4.73 7.43 -3.17
C CYS A 56 -6.12 6.82 -2.97
N SER A 57 -7.16 7.61 -3.21
CA SER A 57 -8.51 7.07 -3.28
C SER A 57 -8.63 6.20 -4.51
N VAL A 58 -9.04 4.96 -4.33
CA VAL A 58 -9.44 4.10 -5.44
C VAL A 58 -10.93 4.30 -5.67
N GLY A 59 -11.32 4.55 -6.93
CA GLY A 59 -12.72 4.78 -7.31
C GLY A 59 -13.56 3.50 -7.30
N ASN A 60 -14.52 3.40 -8.22
CA ASN A 60 -15.33 2.18 -8.39
C ASN A 60 -14.48 1.05 -9.00
N VAL A 61 -13.59 0.48 -8.20
CA VAL A 61 -12.68 -0.59 -8.59
C VAL A 61 -13.04 -1.84 -7.80
N THR A 62 -13.18 -2.96 -8.50
CA THR A 62 -13.54 -4.23 -7.85
C THR A 62 -12.37 -4.76 -7.03
N TYR A 63 -12.68 -5.58 -6.03
CA TYR A 63 -11.69 -6.22 -5.17
C TYR A 63 -10.59 -6.94 -5.97
N ASP A 64 -10.97 -7.62 -7.06
CA ASP A 64 -10.06 -8.37 -7.93
C ASP A 64 -8.96 -7.49 -8.54
N VAL A 65 -9.30 -6.26 -8.93
CA VAL A 65 -8.37 -5.26 -9.48
C VAL A 65 -7.28 -4.94 -8.49
N ILE A 66 -7.69 -4.67 -7.26
CA ILE A 66 -6.80 -4.19 -6.22
C ILE A 66 -5.91 -5.34 -5.74
N GLN A 67 -6.47 -6.54 -5.64
CA GLN A 67 -5.69 -7.74 -5.36
C GLN A 67 -4.63 -7.99 -6.45
N ASN A 68 -4.99 -7.80 -7.73
CA ASN A 68 -4.05 -7.91 -8.83
C ASN A 68 -2.95 -6.84 -8.75
N TYR A 69 -3.33 -5.60 -8.48
CA TYR A 69 -2.39 -4.50 -8.27
C TYR A 69 -1.40 -4.82 -7.14
N ILE A 70 -1.86 -5.24 -5.96
CA ILE A 70 -0.98 -5.58 -4.83
C ILE A 70 -0.06 -6.75 -5.19
N ARG A 71 -0.58 -7.75 -5.89
CA ARG A 71 0.20 -8.94 -6.28
C ARG A 71 1.30 -8.62 -7.28
N TYR A 72 1.06 -7.68 -8.20
CA TYR A 72 2.00 -7.33 -9.27
C TYR A 72 2.78 -6.03 -9.03
N SER A 73 2.42 -5.22 -8.03
CA SER A 73 3.13 -3.96 -7.72
C SER A 73 4.55 -4.15 -7.21
N GLN A 74 4.89 -5.37 -6.77
CA GLN A 74 6.23 -5.76 -6.35
C GLN A 74 7.08 -6.35 -7.50
N GLY A 75 6.53 -6.49 -8.72
CA GLY A 75 7.19 -6.99 -9.92
C GLY A 75 7.25 -5.97 -11.07
N SER A 76 7.89 -6.32 -12.18
CA SER A 76 7.80 -5.52 -13.41
C SER A 76 6.38 -5.63 -13.96
N TRP A 77 5.69 -4.50 -14.12
CA TRP A 77 4.36 -4.43 -14.69
C TRP A 77 4.34 -5.13 -16.07
N LYS A 78 3.75 -6.32 -16.14
CA LYS A 78 3.43 -7.00 -17.40
C LYS A 78 1.93 -7.19 -17.48
N THR A 79 1.19 -6.09 -17.58
CA THR A 79 -0.22 -6.15 -17.92
C THR A 79 -0.34 -6.40 -19.42
N ASN A 80 -0.74 -7.61 -19.82
CA ASN A 80 -1.29 -7.82 -21.15
C ASN A 80 -2.61 -7.05 -21.24
N PHE A 81 -2.56 -5.81 -21.74
CA PHE A 81 -3.73 -4.92 -21.87
C PHE A 81 -4.90 -5.54 -22.65
N SER A 82 -4.62 -6.56 -23.46
CA SER A 82 -5.58 -7.36 -24.21
C SER A 82 -6.49 -8.24 -23.33
N ASN A 83 -6.04 -8.66 -22.14
CA ASN A 83 -6.79 -9.57 -21.25
C ASN A 83 -7.38 -8.87 -20.02
N LEU A 84 -7.32 -7.54 -19.95
CA LEU A 84 -7.95 -6.80 -18.87
C LEU A 84 -9.45 -6.67 -19.12
N PRO A 85 -10.30 -6.84 -18.09
CA PRO A 85 -11.72 -6.54 -18.19
C PRO A 85 -11.98 -5.16 -18.78
N SER A 86 -13.04 -5.02 -19.58
CA SER A 86 -13.32 -3.83 -20.41
C SER A 86 -13.29 -2.48 -19.66
N TYR A 87 -13.57 -2.47 -18.35
CA TYR A 87 -13.48 -1.24 -17.54
C TYR A 87 -12.05 -0.69 -17.38
N TYR A 88 -11.00 -1.51 -17.54
CA TYR A 88 -9.61 -1.03 -17.62
C TYR A 88 -9.28 -0.41 -18.99
N GLN A 89 -9.98 -0.82 -20.04
CA GLN A 89 -9.78 -0.32 -21.40
C GLN A 89 -10.54 1.01 -21.62
N GLN A 90 -11.62 1.22 -20.88
CA GLN A 90 -12.55 2.35 -21.04
C GLN A 90 -12.00 3.71 -20.63
N ARG A 91 -10.89 3.76 -19.90
CA ARG A 91 -10.28 5.04 -19.54
C ARG A 91 -8.78 4.92 -19.78
N LYS A 92 -8.29 5.69 -20.75
CA LYS A 92 -6.90 6.18 -20.76
C LYS A 92 -6.70 7.00 -19.47
N LEU A 93 -6.68 6.34 -18.30
CA LEU A 93 -6.55 6.98 -17.00
C LEU A 93 -5.13 7.54 -16.92
N PRO A 94 -4.94 8.87 -16.97
CA PRO A 94 -3.64 9.47 -16.75
C PRO A 94 -3.32 9.56 -15.25
N ALA A 95 -3.77 8.60 -14.45
CA ALA A 95 -3.67 8.63 -12.99
C ALA A 95 -3.25 7.27 -12.44
N PHE A 96 -2.21 6.70 -13.03
CA PHE A 96 -1.35 5.67 -12.44
C PHE A 96 0.08 5.97 -12.86
N VAL A 97 0.58 7.13 -12.44
CA VAL A 97 2.01 7.42 -12.44
C VAL A 97 2.37 7.72 -11.00
N ALA A 98 3.26 6.88 -10.47
CA ALA A 98 3.88 7.05 -9.17
C ALA A 98 4.71 8.35 -9.12
#